data_AF-A0A369RA88-F1
#
_entry.id   AF-A0A369RA88-F1
#
_cell.length_a   1.000
_cell.length_b   1.000
_cell.length_c   1.000
_cell.angle_alpha   90.00
_cell.angle_beta   90.00
_cell.angle_gamma   90.00
#
_symmetry.space_group_name_H-M   'P 1'
#
loop_
_entity.id
_entity.type
_entity.pdbx_description
1 polymer ?
#
loop_
_entity_poly.entity_id
_entity_poly.type
_entity_poly.pdbx_seq_one_letter_code
_entity_poly.pdbx_strand_id
1 'polypeptide(L)'
;MESQSVEYLIPVIQTAIGPVILISGLGLLLLTMTNRLGRIIDRSRSLSGELDLLDSAAAQERIALEIDILWSRARSIRMAIIFASLSCLSSSMLVIVLFLSPLIELDLPLLVSFLFISSMLCLIVSLLFFLLDVNRTLSALKIELDAHKDRSVSSS
;
A
#
# COMPACT_ATOMS: atom_id res chain seq x y z
N MET A 1 -6.28 22.74 40.95
CA MET A 1 -6.19 23.20 39.55
C MET A 1 -5.48 22.18 38.65
N GLU A 2 -4.49 21.42 39.13
CA GLU A 2 -3.86 20.33 38.35
C GLU A 2 -4.77 19.14 38.03
N SER A 3 -5.75 18.81 38.90
CA SER A 3 -6.67 17.68 38.68
C SER A 3 -7.65 17.91 37.53
N GLN A 4 -8.10 19.15 37.30
CA GLN A 4 -9.03 19.47 36.22
C GLN A 4 -8.37 19.27 34.85
N SER A 5 -7.11 19.68 34.67
CA SER A 5 -6.41 19.56 33.40
C SER A 5 -6.22 18.11 32.94
N VAL A 6 -5.93 17.19 33.88
CA VAL A 6 -5.79 15.76 33.57
C VAL A 6 -7.14 15.16 33.21
N GLU A 7 -8.21 15.56 33.90
CA GLU A 7 -9.58 15.07 33.67
C GLU A 7 -10.12 15.44 32.28
N TYR A 8 -9.75 16.62 31.74
CA TYR A 8 -10.08 17.03 30.37
C TYR A 8 -9.27 16.30 29.29
N LEU A 9 -8.06 15.82 29.59
CA LEU A 9 -7.20 15.11 28.63
C LEU A 9 -7.65 13.66 28.40
N ILE A 10 -8.27 13.01 29.38
CA ILE A 10 -8.70 11.62 29.30
C ILE A 10 -9.63 11.34 28.09
N PRO A 11 -10.77 12.03 27.92
CA PRO A 11 -11.67 11.78 26.79
C PRO A 11 -11.06 12.13 25.43
N VAL A 12 -10.15 13.10 25.37
CA VAL A 12 -9.42 13.49 24.15
C VAL A 12 -8.48 12.36 23.72
N ILE A 13 -7.68 11.84 24.67
CA ILE A 13 -6.78 10.71 24.42
C ILE A 13 -7.60 9.49 23.99
N GLN A 14 -8.70 9.19 24.68
CA GLN A 14 -9.57 8.05 24.31
C GLN A 14 -10.10 8.16 22.88
N THR A 15 -10.51 9.35 22.45
CA THR A 15 -11.00 9.59 21.09
C THR A 15 -9.87 9.49 20.06
N ALA A 16 -8.65 9.92 20.41
CA ALA A 16 -7.48 9.85 19.52
C ALA A 16 -6.92 8.43 19.34
N ILE A 17 -7.24 7.47 20.23
CA ILE A 17 -6.77 6.08 20.13
C ILE A 17 -7.17 5.44 18.79
N GLY A 18 -8.40 5.66 18.31
CA GLY A 18 -8.89 5.06 17.06
C GLY A 18 -8.01 5.39 15.84
N PRO A 19 -7.83 6.67 15.50
CA PRO A 19 -6.93 7.10 14.43
C PRO A 19 -5.47 6.67 14.59
N VAL A 20 -4.95 6.62 15.82
CA VAL A 20 -3.57 6.18 16.10
C VAL A 20 -3.38 4.68 15.84
N ILE A 21 -4.34 3.84 16.24
CA ILE A 21 -4.33 2.40 15.92
C ILE A 21 -4.32 2.19 14.40
N LEU A 22 -5.10 3.00 13.68
CA LEU A 22 -5.13 3.01 12.22
C LEU A 22 -3.79 3.33 11.58
N ILE A 23 -3.09 4.35 12.08
CA ILE A 23 -1.75 4.73 11.61
C ILE A 23 -0.77 3.56 11.79
N SER A 24 -0.86 2.86 12.92
CA SER A 24 -0.02 1.67 13.16
C SER A 24 -0.29 0.57 12.12
N GLY A 25 -1.57 0.26 11.86
CA GLY A 25 -1.95 -0.71 10.82
C GLY A 25 -1.52 -0.29 9.41
N LEU A 26 -1.65 1.00 9.08
CA LEU A 26 -1.15 1.59 7.84
C LEU A 26 0.36 1.47 7.71
N GLY A 27 1.12 1.64 8.79
CA GLY A 27 2.57 1.45 8.81
C GLY A 27 3.00 0.05 8.40
N LEU A 28 2.33 -0.98 8.94
CA LEU A 28 2.57 -2.39 8.56
C LEU A 28 2.20 -2.67 7.09
N LEU A 29 1.09 -2.10 6.62
CA LEU A 29 0.66 -2.24 5.23
C LEU A 29 1.65 -1.57 4.26
N LEU A 30 2.08 -0.35 4.57
CA LEU A 30 3.10 0.37 3.81
C LEU A 30 4.42 -0.38 3.76
N LEU A 31 4.87 -0.93 4.90
CA LEU A 31 6.07 -1.75 4.96
C LEU A 31 5.95 -2.98 4.04
N THR A 32 4.82 -3.66 4.06
CA THR A 32 4.56 -4.83 3.22
C THR A 32 4.59 -4.47 1.74
N MET A 33 3.93 -3.39 1.33
CA MET A 33 3.92 -2.91 -0.05
C MET A 33 5.29 -2.46 -0.53
N THR A 34 6.03 -1.72 0.32
CA THR A 34 7.36 -1.20 0.01
C THR A 34 8.34 -2.35 -0.19
N ASN A 35 8.31 -3.36 0.69
CA ASN A 35 9.11 -4.58 0.53
C ASN A 35 8.77 -5.32 -0.77
N ARG A 36 7.48 -5.42 -1.10
CA ARG A 36 7.04 -6.07 -2.35
C ARG A 36 7.51 -5.30 -3.59
N LEU A 37 7.41 -3.97 -3.58
CA LEU A 37 7.89 -3.11 -4.65
C LEU A 37 9.42 -3.24 -4.83
N GLY A 38 10.17 -3.25 -3.74
CA GLY A 38 11.62 -3.48 -3.76
C GLY A 38 11.99 -4.76 -4.50
N ARG A 39 11.35 -5.89 -4.16
CA ARG A 39 11.57 -7.17 -4.85
C ARG A 39 11.26 -7.12 -6.34
N ILE A 40 10.22 -6.40 -6.77
CA ILE A 40 9.88 -6.24 -8.19
C ILE A 40 10.95 -5.42 -8.91
N ILE A 41 11.41 -4.32 -8.29
CA ILE A 41 12.46 -3.46 -8.85
C ILE A 41 13.78 -4.22 -8.96
N ASP A 42 14.18 -4.95 -7.92
CA ASP A 42 15.43 -5.72 -7.91
C ASP A 42 15.40 -6.84 -8.97
N ARG A 43 14.27 -7.54 -9.11
CA ARG A 43 14.09 -8.54 -10.18
C ARG A 43 14.13 -7.90 -11.57
N SER A 44 13.47 -6.77 -11.77
CA SER A 44 13.53 -6.03 -13.04
C SER A 44 14.96 -5.62 -13.39
N ARG A 45 15.75 -5.16 -12.41
CA ARG A 45 17.16 -4.79 -12.63
C ARG A 45 18.02 -6.00 -12.98
N SER A 46 17.81 -7.13 -12.32
CA SER A 46 18.50 -8.38 -12.64
C SER A 46 18.23 -8.83 -14.07
N LEU A 47 16.96 -8.82 -14.49
CA LEU A 47 16.54 -9.16 -15.86
C LEU A 47 17.12 -8.19 -16.90
N SER A 48 17.15 -6.88 -16.59
CA SER A 48 17.79 -5.89 -17.48
C SER A 48 19.29 -6.14 -17.65
N GLY A 49 19.99 -6.55 -16.58
CA GLY A 49 21.41 -6.90 -16.69
C GLY A 49 21.67 -8.17 -17.50
N GLU A 50 20.73 -9.13 -17.49
CA GLU A 50 20.81 -10.34 -18.32
C GLU A 50 20.51 -10.07 -19.80
N LEU A 51 19.64 -9.09 -20.08
CA LEU A 51 19.32 -8.63 -21.43
C LEU A 51 20.57 -8.16 -22.19
N ASP A 52 21.45 -7.42 -21.51
CA ASP A 52 22.69 -6.86 -22.07
C ASP A 52 23.73 -7.95 -22.41
N LEU A 53 23.56 -9.18 -21.90
CA LEU A 53 24.49 -10.30 -22.08
C LEU A 53 24.02 -11.33 -23.14
N LEU A 54 22.81 -11.16 -23.68
CA LEU A 54 22.20 -12.11 -24.62
C LEU A 54 22.43 -11.68 -26.08
N ASP A 55 22.95 -12.60 -26.90
CA ASP A 55 23.13 -12.40 -28.35
C ASP A 55 21.90 -12.82 -29.20
N SER A 56 20.90 -13.47 -28.59
CA SER A 56 19.72 -13.96 -29.30
C SER A 56 18.57 -12.96 -29.24
N ALA A 57 18.17 -12.43 -30.40
CA ALA A 57 17.04 -11.50 -30.53
C ALA A 57 15.72 -12.06 -29.94
N ALA A 58 15.48 -13.37 -30.09
CA ALA A 58 14.29 -14.02 -29.54
C ALA A 58 14.33 -14.15 -28.00
N ALA A 59 15.53 -14.27 -27.41
CA ALA A 59 15.69 -14.27 -25.95
C ALA A 59 15.55 -12.85 -25.39
N GLN A 60 16.10 -11.85 -26.10
CA GLN A 60 15.98 -10.45 -25.74
C GLN A 60 14.52 -9.98 -25.71
N GLU A 61 13.73 -10.32 -26.74
CA GLU A 61 12.31 -9.96 -26.81
C GLU A 61 11.50 -10.56 -25.64
N ARG A 62 11.78 -11.81 -25.26
CA ARG A 62 11.11 -12.45 -24.10
C ARG A 62 11.41 -11.75 -22.79
N ILE A 63 12.67 -11.41 -22.52
CA ILE A 63 13.06 -10.72 -21.28
C ILE A 63 12.49 -9.30 -21.25
N ALA A 64 12.47 -8.60 -22.38
CA ALA A 64 11.85 -7.27 -22.49
C ALA A 64 10.36 -7.32 -22.14
N LEU A 65 9.62 -8.33 -22.60
CA LEU A 65 8.21 -8.53 -22.23
C LEU A 65 8.03 -8.84 -20.74
N GLU A 66 8.91 -9.64 -20.12
CA GLU A 66 8.85 -9.90 -18.67
C GLU A 66 9.09 -8.62 -17.85
N ILE A 67 10.06 -7.80 -18.26
CA ILE A 67 10.35 -6.51 -17.62
C ILE A 67 9.13 -5.57 -17.71
N ASP A 68 8.45 -5.50 -18.85
CA ASP A 68 7.28 -4.64 -19.02
C ASP A 68 6.10 -5.08 -18.12
N ILE A 69 5.89 -6.39 -17.99
CA ILE A 69 4.90 -6.95 -17.05
C ILE A 69 5.25 -6.57 -15.60
N LEU A 70 6.53 -6.68 -15.20
CA LEU A 70 6.98 -6.28 -13.86
C LEU A 70 6.77 -4.78 -13.61
N TRP A 71 7.03 -3.94 -14.60
CA TRP A 71 6.80 -2.49 -14.52
C TRP A 71 5.32 -2.12 -14.36
N SER A 72 4.43 -2.80 -15.07
CA SER A 72 2.98 -2.62 -14.92
C SER A 72 2.49 -2.95 -13.50
N ARG A 73 3.05 -4.02 -12.90
CA ARG A 73 2.79 -4.39 -11.48
C ARG A 73 3.34 -3.34 -10.51
N ALA A 74 4.58 -2.88 -10.72
CA ALA A 74 5.19 -1.84 -9.91
C ALA A 74 4.33 -0.56 -9.88
N ARG A 75 3.70 -0.18 -11.00
CA ARG A 75 2.79 0.96 -11.07
C ARG A 75 1.54 0.78 -10.21
N SER A 76 0.96 -0.42 -10.21
CA SER A 76 -0.23 -0.74 -9.39
C SER A 76 0.10 -0.65 -7.89
N ILE A 77 1.22 -1.24 -7.45
CA ILE A 77 1.67 -1.15 -6.05
C ILE A 77 1.99 0.29 -5.67
N ARG A 78 2.64 1.05 -6.56
CA ARG A 78 2.95 2.47 -6.31
C ARG A 78 1.69 3.30 -6.05
N MET A 79 0.62 3.09 -6.82
CA MET A 79 -0.66 3.78 -6.57
C MET A 79 -1.23 3.40 -5.19
N ALA A 80 -1.19 2.11 -4.83
CA ALA A 80 -1.64 1.64 -3.54
C ALA A 80 -0.86 2.28 -2.37
N ILE A 81 0.47 2.42 -2.50
CA ILE A 81 1.32 3.13 -1.53
C ILE A 81 0.90 4.59 -1.40
N ILE A 82 0.69 5.30 -2.51
CA ILE A 82 0.28 6.72 -2.49
C ILE A 82 -1.04 6.91 -1.72
N PHE A 83 -2.05 6.08 -2.00
CA PHE A 83 -3.33 6.16 -1.30
C PHE A 83 -3.21 5.78 0.19
N ALA A 84 -2.39 4.79 0.55
CA ALA A 84 -2.11 4.44 1.94
C ALA A 84 -1.40 5.59 2.68
N SER A 85 -0.41 6.22 2.04
CA SER A 85 0.29 7.38 2.58
C SER A 85 -0.66 8.57 2.76
N LEU A 86 -1.57 8.82 1.82
CA LEU A 86 -2.56 9.89 1.92
C LEU A 86 -3.57 9.64 3.06
N SER A 87 -4.00 8.39 3.23
CA SER A 87 -4.80 7.96 4.40
C SER A 87 -4.04 8.21 5.71
N CYS A 88 -2.76 7.82 5.76
CA CYS A 88 -1.91 8.03 6.94
C CYS A 88 -1.73 9.52 7.28
N LEU A 89 -1.49 10.37 6.28
CA LEU A 89 -1.41 11.82 6.45
C LEU A 89 -2.73 12.41 6.96
N SER A 90 -3.86 11.98 6.40
CA SER A 90 -5.19 12.42 6.83
C SER A 90 -5.49 12.00 8.27
N SER A 91 -5.14 10.76 8.64
CA SER A 91 -5.26 10.26 10.02
C SER A 91 -4.36 11.02 10.99
N SER A 92 -3.14 11.37 10.57
CA SER A 92 -2.21 12.15 11.39
C SER A 92 -2.73 13.57 11.62
N MET A 93 -3.28 14.21 10.59
CA MET A 93 -3.96 15.50 10.71
C MET A 93 -5.17 15.43 11.64
N LEU A 94 -5.97 14.37 11.55
CA LEU A 94 -7.10 14.14 12.45
C LEU A 94 -6.65 14.05 13.92
N VAL A 95 -5.56 13.35 14.22
CA VAL A 95 -5.01 13.28 15.58
C VAL A 95 -4.61 14.69 16.05
N ILE A 96 -3.92 15.48 15.22
CA ILE A 96 -3.55 16.86 15.57
C ILE A 96 -4.79 17.70 15.87
N VAL A 97 -5.84 17.62 15.03
CA VAL A 97 -7.09 18.38 15.24
C VAL A 97 -7.80 17.97 16.53
N LEU A 98 -7.87 16.67 16.84
CA LEU A 98 -8.47 16.18 18.08
C LEU A 98 -7.75 16.69 19.33
N PHE A 99 -6.42 16.75 19.30
CA PHE A 99 -5.64 17.30 20.39
C PHE A 99 -5.73 18.82 20.48
N LEU A 100 -5.86 19.53 19.35
CA LEU A 100 -5.92 20.99 19.33
C LEU A 100 -7.32 21.53 19.70
N SER A 101 -8.38 20.77 19.39
CA SER A 101 -9.78 21.13 19.68
C SER A 101 -10.02 21.69 21.10
N PRO A 102 -9.60 21.02 22.18
CA PRO A 102 -9.77 21.52 23.55
C PRO A 102 -8.88 22.72 23.91
N LEU A 103 -7.76 22.97 23.21
CA LEU A 103 -6.84 24.07 23.53
C LEU A 103 -7.34 25.43 23.05
N ILE A 104 -8.11 25.43 21.96
CA ILE A 104 -8.56 26.65 21.27
C ILE A 104 -10.07 26.69 21.08
N GLU A 105 -10.82 25.87 21.83
CA GLU A 105 -12.28 25.76 21.78
C GLU A 105 -12.82 25.57 20.34
N LEU A 106 -12.08 24.84 19.50
CA LEU A 106 -12.50 24.54 18.13
C LEU A 106 -13.60 23.47 18.15
N ASP A 107 -14.84 23.93 18.00
CA ASP A 107 -16.02 23.08 17.82
C ASP A 107 -16.26 22.80 16.33
N LEU A 108 -15.42 21.96 15.72
CA LEU A 108 -15.51 21.58 14.30
C LEU A 108 -15.75 20.07 14.11
N PRO A 109 -16.85 19.51 14.62
CA PRO A 109 -17.15 18.08 14.48
C PRO A 109 -17.28 17.65 13.01
N LEU A 110 -17.72 18.57 12.13
CA LEU A 110 -17.77 18.33 10.69
C LEU A 110 -16.38 18.14 10.07
N LEU A 111 -15.38 18.90 10.49
CA LEU A 111 -14.01 18.78 9.98
C LEU A 111 -13.38 17.45 10.41
N VAL A 112 -13.54 17.09 11.69
CA VAL A 112 -13.10 15.80 12.25
C VAL A 112 -13.72 14.64 11.47
N SER A 113 -15.05 14.68 11.27
CA SER A 113 -15.78 13.66 10.52
C SER A 113 -15.30 13.56 9.07
N PHE A 114 -15.09 14.71 8.41
CA PHE A 114 -14.62 14.76 7.03
C PHE A 114 -13.20 14.18 6.88
N LEU A 115 -12.26 14.55 7.76
CA LEU A 115 -10.89 14.01 7.76
C LEU A 115 -10.88 12.51 7.99
N PHE A 116 -11.70 12.02 8.92
CA PHE A 116 -11.81 10.59 9.21
C PHE A 116 -12.38 9.79 8.03
N ILE A 117 -13.49 10.24 7.44
CA ILE A 117 -14.11 9.59 6.29
C ILE A 117 -13.18 9.62 5.08
N SER A 118 -12.54 10.74 4.80
CA SER A 118 -11.56 10.87 3.72
C SER A 118 -10.37 9.91 3.91
N SER A 119 -9.85 9.82 5.13
CA SER A 119 -8.81 8.86 5.51
C SER A 119 -9.24 7.41 5.25
N MET A 120 -10.45 7.05 5.67
CA MET A 120 -11.04 5.72 5.44
C MET A 120 -11.20 5.40 3.96
N LEU A 121 -11.70 6.34 3.16
CA LEU A 121 -11.85 6.16 1.71
C LEU A 121 -10.49 5.95 1.03
N CYS A 122 -9.48 6.73 1.40
CA CYS A 122 -8.11 6.55 0.89
C CYS A 122 -7.55 5.17 1.26
N LEU A 123 -7.80 4.69 2.49
CA LEU A 123 -7.40 3.36 2.93
C LEU A 123 -8.10 2.27 2.09
N ILE A 124 -9.41 2.36 1.90
CA ILE A 124 -10.18 1.39 1.10
C ILE A 124 -9.63 1.33 -0.33
N VAL A 125 -9.41 2.49 -0.96
CA VAL A 125 -8.85 2.56 -2.32
C VAL A 125 -7.46 1.92 -2.38
N SER A 126 -6.59 2.20 -1.40
CA SER A 126 -5.28 1.56 -1.28
C SER A 126 -5.37 0.03 -1.18
N LEU A 127 -6.25 -0.47 -0.30
CA LEU A 127 -6.48 -1.92 -0.14
C LEU A 127 -7.02 -2.56 -1.43
N LEU A 128 -7.90 -1.89 -2.16
CA LEU A 128 -8.40 -2.40 -3.44
C LEU A 128 -7.26 -2.52 -4.47
N PHE A 129 -6.40 -1.51 -4.60
CA PHE A 129 -5.22 -1.61 -5.47
C PHE A 129 -4.28 -2.74 -5.05
N PHE A 130 -4.08 -2.91 -3.74
CA PHE A 130 -3.28 -4.01 -3.21
C PHE A 130 -3.87 -5.37 -3.55
N LEU A 131 -5.18 -5.55 -3.33
CA LEU A 131 -5.89 -6.80 -3.56
C LEU A 131 -5.89 -7.17 -5.04
N LEU A 132 -6.13 -6.19 -5.93
CA LEU A 132 -6.06 -6.38 -7.38
C LEU A 132 -4.65 -6.81 -7.81
N ASP A 133 -3.61 -6.22 -7.24
CA ASP A 133 -2.22 -6.58 -7.55
C ASP A 133 -1.83 -7.98 -7.02
N VAL A 134 -2.31 -8.38 -5.84
CA VAL A 134 -2.16 -9.75 -5.32
C VAL A 134 -2.89 -10.75 -6.22
N ASN A 135 -4.14 -10.50 -6.57
CA ASN A 135 -4.95 -11.39 -7.41
C ASN A 135 -4.33 -11.56 -8.80
N ARG A 136 -3.85 -10.49 -9.44
CA ARG A 136 -3.15 -10.57 -10.73
C ARG A 136 -1.89 -11.44 -10.66
N THR A 137 -1.16 -11.36 -9.55
CA THR A 137 0.05 -12.18 -9.33
C THR A 137 -0.31 -13.67 -9.21
N LEU A 138 -1.39 -13.98 -8.47
CA LEU A 138 -1.90 -15.35 -8.33
C LEU A 138 -2.43 -15.92 -9.65
N SER A 139 -3.20 -15.13 -10.40
CA SER A 139 -3.71 -15.57 -11.71
C SER A 139 -2.58 -15.84 -12.71
N ALA A 140 -1.54 -14.99 -12.74
CA ALA A 140 -0.38 -15.22 -13.60
C ALA A 140 0.36 -16.51 -13.22
N LEU A 141 0.57 -16.75 -11.92
CA LEU A 141 1.21 -17.98 -11.42
C LEU A 141 0.40 -19.24 -11.78
N LYS A 142 -0.94 -19.17 -11.69
CA LYS A 142 -1.81 -20.29 -12.05
C LYS A 142 -1.67 -20.66 -13.53
N ILE A 143 -1.65 -19.66 -14.41
CA ILE A 143 -1.48 -19.87 -15.86
C ILE A 143 -0.12 -20.51 -16.16
N GLU A 144 0.94 -20.05 -15.49
CA GLU A 144 2.29 -20.59 -15.67
C GLU A 144 2.43 -22.04 -15.17
N LEU A 145 1.73 -22.38 -14.08
CA LEU A 145 1.66 -23.74 -13.55
C LEU A 145 0.88 -24.68 -14.47
N ASP A 146 -0.27 -24.23 -14.99
CA ASP A 146 -1.09 -25.01 -15.93
C ASP A 146 -0.31 -25.27 -17.23
N ALA A 147 0.42 -24.28 -17.75
CA ALA A 147 1.28 -24.44 -18.93
C ALA A 147 2.44 -25.44 -18.72
N HIS A 148 3.02 -25.50 -17.52
CA HIS A 148 4.05 -26.50 -17.19
C HIS A 148 3.46 -27.90 -17.07
N LYS A 149 2.26 -28.03 -16.50
CA LYS A 149 1.55 -29.32 -16.40
C LYS A 149 1.25 -29.89 -17.79
N ASP A 150 0.74 -29.08 -18.71
CA ASP A 150 0.42 -29.53 -20.08
C ASP A 150 1.68 -29.97 -20.85
N ARG A 151 2.82 -29.29 -20.68
CA ARG A 151 4.11 -29.70 -21.28
C ARG A 151 4.65 -31.00 -20.69
N SER A 152 4.45 -31.25 -19.40
CA SER A 152 4.88 -32.50 -18.76
C SER A 152 4.07 -33.69 -19.29
N VAL A 153 2.77 -33.50 -19.52
CA VAL A 153 1.86 -34.53 -20.03
C VAL A 153 2.08 -34.80 -21.52
N SER A 154 2.45 -33.80 -22.34
CA SER A 154 2.73 -34.01 -23.77
C SER A 154 4.10 -34.67 -24.06
N SER A 155 4.95 -34.82 -23.04
CA SER A 155 6.30 -35.40 -23.15
C SER A 155 6.40 -36.85 -22.66
N SER A 156 5.28 -37.42 -22.16
CA SER A 156 5.12 -38.81 -21.74
C SER A 156 4.29 -39.59 -22.75
#